data_AF-A0A4Y8MIS8-F1
#
_entry.id   AF-A0A4Y8MIS8-F1
#
_cell.length_a   1.000
_cell.length_b   1.000
_cell.length_c   1.000
_cell.angle_alpha   90.00
_cell.angle_beta   90.00
_cell.angle_gamma   90.00
#
_symmetry.space_group_name_H-M   'P 1'
#
loop_
_entity.id
_entity.type
_entity.pdbx_description
1 polymer ?
#
loop_
_entity_poly.entity_id
_entity_poly.type
_entity_poly.pdbx_seq_one_letter_code
_entity_poly.pdbx_strand_id
1 'polypeptide(L)'
;MSTTNPPEIPPEQRPVTASTSPANSVMRELAVAILPIFFSSFLFAAMLETYKDNISSRKDLVIDFYRPMREAQTECRSEQNQQFLKHSDQASTFALMVQEFDHVASGDPQTLSPEYYVLPTSLLKATNQLNTESNELKIKVDTCTAALYRKYEEVALATGTYDRFLEIENKRIATVNKLLDERSRLANAVAQNANLPSVMDTLRKSLGPEAETPEGRREMSGKIHEIGDITVEGFEKISKNEQDVYNVDLEADTQLISLFANEVSRRYKRNLFSMIFRN
;
A
#
# COMPACT_ATOMS: atom_id res chain seq x y z
N MET A 1 -105.05 13.44 -67.95
CA MET A 1 -104.83 12.82 -66.62
C MET A 1 -103.33 12.95 -66.34
N SER A 2 -102.77 13.75 -65.44
CA SER A 2 -103.19 14.72 -64.41
C SER A 2 -102.08 15.81 -64.38
N THR A 3 -102.37 17.12 -64.50
CA THR A 3 -102.35 18.14 -63.42
C THR A 3 -101.40 17.81 -62.26
N THR A 4 -100.41 18.63 -61.89
CA THR A 4 -100.55 19.95 -61.22
C THR A 4 -99.24 20.77 -61.21
N ASN A 5 -99.40 22.09 -61.04
CA ASN A 5 -98.43 23.20 -61.16
C ASN A 5 -97.79 23.62 -59.78
N PRO A 6 -96.92 24.68 -59.70
CA PRO A 6 -95.72 24.83 -58.82
C PRO A 6 -95.93 25.64 -57.51
N PRO A 7 -94.86 26.03 -56.77
CA PRO A 7 -94.57 27.48 -56.59
C PRO A 7 -93.09 27.95 -56.33
N GLU A 8 -92.97 29.29 -56.36
CA GLU A 8 -91.98 30.38 -56.10
C GLU A 8 -90.85 30.36 -55.01
N ILE A 9 -89.66 30.95 -55.38
CA ILE A 9 -88.68 31.97 -54.80
C ILE A 9 -88.58 32.24 -53.25
N PRO A 10 -87.54 32.89 -52.58
CA PRO A 10 -86.33 33.67 -52.98
C PRO A 10 -85.04 33.55 -52.06
N PRO A 11 -84.17 34.60 -51.81
CA PRO A 11 -82.83 34.84 -52.39
C PRO A 11 -81.62 34.83 -51.39
N GLU A 12 -80.42 35.13 -51.92
CA GLU A 12 -79.29 35.84 -51.26
C GLU A 12 -78.34 35.08 -50.29
N GLN A 13 -77.04 35.04 -50.64
CA GLN A 13 -75.90 35.50 -49.81
C GLN A 13 -74.54 35.21 -50.48
N ARG A 14 -73.83 36.28 -50.89
CA ARG A 14 -72.35 36.38 -50.84
C ARG A 14 -71.97 36.73 -49.39
N PRO A 15 -70.77 36.44 -48.84
CA PRO A 15 -69.62 37.33 -49.07
C PRO A 15 -68.17 36.79 -48.79
N VAL A 16 -67.23 37.70 -49.07
CA VAL A 16 -65.89 37.91 -48.47
C VAL A 16 -64.68 37.11 -48.96
N THR A 17 -63.92 37.79 -49.83
CA THR A 17 -62.45 37.76 -49.91
C THR A 17 -61.82 38.07 -48.54
N ALA A 18 -61.12 37.11 -47.94
CA ALA A 18 -60.21 37.37 -46.82
C ALA A 18 -58.76 37.39 -47.34
N SER A 19 -58.21 38.59 -47.41
CA SER A 19 -56.78 38.86 -47.53
C SER A 19 -56.04 38.29 -46.31
N THR A 20 -55.24 37.25 -46.49
CA THR A 20 -54.29 36.77 -45.48
C THR A 20 -52.95 37.45 -45.69
N SER A 21 -52.57 38.28 -44.71
CA SER A 21 -51.25 38.90 -44.57
C SER A 21 -50.14 37.84 -44.37
N PRO A 22 -49.01 37.89 -45.11
CA PRO A 22 -47.97 36.86 -45.09
C PRO A 22 -47.01 36.93 -43.87
N ALA A 23 -47.10 37.98 -43.06
CA ALA A 23 -46.10 38.28 -42.02
C ALA A 23 -46.05 37.28 -40.85
N ASN A 24 -47.17 36.60 -40.54
CA ASN A 24 -47.22 35.63 -39.43
C ASN A 24 -46.61 34.25 -39.78
N SER A 25 -46.40 33.94 -41.07
CA SER A 25 -45.84 32.65 -41.49
C SER A 25 -44.30 32.64 -41.42
N VAL A 26 -43.66 33.73 -41.85
CA VAL A 26 -42.19 33.82 -41.92
C VAL A 26 -41.58 33.85 -40.52
N MET A 27 -42.17 34.58 -39.56
CA MET A 27 -41.64 34.64 -38.19
C MET A 27 -41.80 33.30 -37.46
N ARG A 28 -42.86 32.55 -37.77
CA ARG A 28 -43.10 31.20 -37.25
C ARG A 28 -42.14 30.18 -37.86
N GLU A 29 -41.88 30.23 -39.16
CA GLU A 29 -40.89 29.39 -39.82
C GLU A 29 -39.46 29.71 -39.34
N LEU A 30 -39.14 30.99 -39.15
CA LEU A 30 -37.84 31.41 -38.61
C LEU A 30 -37.67 30.94 -37.16
N ALA A 31 -38.69 31.06 -36.31
CA ALA A 31 -38.65 30.54 -34.94
C ALA A 31 -38.50 29.01 -34.90
N VAL A 32 -39.21 28.29 -35.77
CA VAL A 32 -39.12 26.83 -35.90
C VAL A 32 -37.76 26.39 -36.45
N ALA A 33 -37.09 27.20 -37.27
CA ALA A 33 -35.75 26.93 -37.77
C ALA A 33 -34.64 27.27 -36.76
N ILE A 34 -34.81 28.33 -35.96
CA ILE A 34 -33.82 28.80 -34.98
C ILE A 34 -33.83 27.97 -33.70
N LEU A 35 -35.00 27.52 -33.24
CA LEU A 35 -35.15 26.68 -32.04
C LEU A 35 -34.25 25.42 -32.05
N PRO A 36 -34.27 24.55 -33.09
CA PRO A 36 -33.41 23.36 -33.11
C PRO A 36 -31.92 23.72 -33.19
N ILE A 37 -31.54 24.86 -33.77
CA ILE A 37 -30.15 25.32 -33.82
C ILE A 37 -29.67 25.75 -32.42
N PHE A 38 -30.49 26.50 -31.67
CA PHE A 38 -30.18 26.87 -30.29
C PHE A 38 -30.17 25.67 -29.34
N PHE A 39 -31.15 24.77 -29.45
CA PHE A 39 -31.20 23.57 -28.61
C PHE A 39 -30.08 22.58 -28.93
N SER A 40 -29.70 22.42 -30.21
CA SER A 40 -28.58 21.55 -30.59
C SER A 40 -27.24 22.11 -30.13
N SER A 41 -27.02 23.42 -30.23
CA SER A 41 -25.78 24.07 -29.73
C SER A 41 -25.69 24.07 -28.20
N PHE A 42 -26.79 24.28 -27.47
CA PHE A 42 -26.80 24.12 -26.01
C PHE A 42 -26.59 22.67 -25.58
N LEU A 43 -27.18 21.70 -26.28
CA LEU A 43 -26.94 20.28 -26.01
C LEU A 43 -25.48 19.89 -26.27
N PHE A 44 -24.88 20.41 -27.34
CA PHE A 44 -23.46 20.19 -27.64
C PHE A 44 -22.54 20.86 -26.63
N ALA A 45 -22.84 22.08 -26.21
CA ALA A 45 -22.07 22.78 -25.18
C ALA A 45 -22.17 22.07 -23.83
N ALA A 46 -23.38 21.69 -23.40
CA ALA A 46 -23.58 20.90 -22.19
C ALA A 46 -22.87 19.54 -22.29
N MET A 47 -22.94 18.84 -23.43
CA MET A 47 -22.18 17.60 -23.65
C MET A 47 -20.67 17.83 -23.57
N LEU A 48 -20.13 18.90 -24.17
CA LEU A 48 -18.70 19.21 -24.17
C LEU A 48 -18.18 19.60 -22.77
N GLU A 49 -18.98 20.33 -22.01
CA GLU A 49 -18.66 20.71 -20.64
C GLU A 49 -18.67 19.47 -19.72
N THR A 50 -19.70 18.63 -19.84
CA THR A 50 -19.75 17.34 -19.14
C THR A 50 -18.63 16.39 -19.60
N TYR A 51 -18.19 16.46 -20.86
CA TYR A 51 -17.08 15.68 -21.43
C TYR A 51 -15.74 16.09 -20.81
N LYS A 52 -15.50 17.40 -20.65
CA LYS A 52 -14.26 17.95 -20.10
C LYS A 52 -14.11 17.63 -18.61
N ASP A 53 -15.18 17.79 -17.83
CA ASP A 53 -15.17 17.49 -16.39
C ASP A 53 -14.97 16.00 -16.10
N ASN A 54 -15.52 15.12 -16.94
CA ASN A 54 -15.41 13.66 -16.77
C ASN A 54 -14.06 13.08 -17.21
N ILE A 55 -13.34 13.71 -18.15
CA ILE A 55 -11.97 13.30 -18.51
C ILE A 55 -10.97 13.87 -17.51
N SER A 56 -11.17 15.11 -17.05
CA SER A 56 -10.33 15.72 -16.00
C SER A 56 -10.39 14.86 -14.74
N SER A 57 -11.58 14.65 -14.17
CA SER A 57 -11.75 13.87 -12.92
C SER A 57 -11.18 12.44 -12.95
N ARG A 58 -11.09 11.81 -14.13
CA ARG A 58 -10.49 10.47 -14.31
C ARG A 58 -8.97 10.50 -14.36
N LYS A 59 -8.41 11.51 -15.04
CA LYS A 59 -6.98 11.76 -15.05
C LYS A 59 -6.54 12.09 -13.63
N ASP A 60 -7.35 12.88 -12.93
CA ASP A 60 -7.14 13.28 -11.53
C ASP A 60 -7.15 12.06 -10.60
N LEU A 61 -8.11 11.12 -10.72
CA LEU A 61 -8.12 9.91 -9.88
C LEU A 61 -6.86 9.01 -10.04
N VAL A 62 -6.45 8.77 -11.28
CA VAL A 62 -5.32 7.85 -11.54
C VAL A 62 -3.98 8.53 -11.26
N ILE A 63 -3.82 9.79 -11.64
CA ILE A 63 -2.57 10.54 -11.48
C ILE A 63 -2.41 11.02 -10.04
N ASP A 64 -3.48 11.51 -9.40
CA ASP A 64 -3.36 12.16 -8.09
C ASP A 64 -3.47 11.17 -6.93
N PHE A 65 -4.11 10.01 -7.13
CA PHE A 65 -4.32 9.02 -6.05
C PHE A 65 -3.71 7.66 -6.35
N TYR A 66 -4.11 7.01 -7.46
CA TYR A 66 -3.75 5.60 -7.69
C TYR A 66 -2.24 5.40 -7.95
N ARG A 67 -1.62 6.22 -8.81
CA ARG A 67 -0.18 6.11 -9.11
C ARG A 67 0.70 6.42 -7.88
N PRO A 68 0.51 7.53 -7.14
CA PRO A 68 1.29 7.82 -5.94
C PRO A 68 1.15 6.74 -4.87
N MET A 69 -0.03 6.13 -4.76
CA MET A 69 -0.24 4.98 -3.88
C MET A 69 0.61 3.77 -4.30
N ARG A 70 0.66 3.45 -5.59
CA ARG A 70 1.45 2.31 -6.12
C ARG A 70 2.97 2.52 -5.97
N GLU A 71 3.43 3.74 -6.15
CA GLU A 71 4.83 4.12 -5.93
C GLU A 71 5.20 3.96 -4.46
N ALA A 72 4.41 4.54 -3.55
CA ALA A 72 4.60 4.40 -2.11
C ALA A 72 4.56 2.93 -1.65
N GLN A 73 3.69 2.11 -2.24
CA GLN A 73 3.60 0.68 -1.94
C GLN A 73 4.90 -0.05 -2.29
N THR A 74 5.45 0.22 -3.47
CA THR A 74 6.68 -0.43 -3.95
C THR A 74 7.87 -0.04 -3.06
N GLU A 75 8.02 1.25 -2.77
CA GLU A 75 9.07 1.77 -1.91
C GLU A 75 8.96 1.19 -0.49
N CYS A 76 7.78 1.23 0.10
CA CYS A 76 7.59 0.79 1.48
C CYS A 76 7.83 -0.72 1.65
N ARG A 77 7.36 -1.55 0.70
CA ARG A 77 7.62 -3.01 0.75
C ARG A 77 9.07 -3.36 0.48
N SER A 78 9.79 -2.55 -0.29
CA SER A 78 11.25 -2.70 -0.43
C SER A 78 11.96 -2.47 0.91
N GLU A 79 11.64 -1.39 1.62
CA GLU A 79 12.21 -1.07 2.94
C GLU A 79 11.86 -2.14 3.98
N GLN A 80 10.60 -2.61 4.03
CA GLN A 80 10.17 -3.67 4.95
C GLN A 80 10.85 -5.02 4.65
N ASN A 81 11.06 -5.32 3.37
CA ASN A 81 11.81 -6.51 2.98
C ASN A 81 13.27 -6.44 3.45
N GLN A 82 13.91 -5.27 3.36
CA GLN A 82 15.25 -5.07 3.90
C GLN A 82 15.29 -5.24 5.42
N GLN A 83 14.26 -4.80 6.15
CA GLN A 83 14.22 -4.91 7.61
C GLN A 83 14.33 -6.36 8.10
N PHE A 84 13.52 -7.29 7.57
CA PHE A 84 13.59 -8.69 8.04
C PHE A 84 14.90 -9.37 7.63
N LEU A 85 15.47 -9.02 6.47
CA LEU A 85 16.79 -9.50 6.02
C LEU A 85 17.90 -9.04 6.96
N LYS A 86 17.84 -7.79 7.47
CA LYS A 86 18.83 -7.31 8.43
C LYS A 86 18.80 -8.06 9.76
N HIS A 87 17.63 -8.53 10.21
CA HIS A 87 17.56 -9.42 11.37
C HIS A 87 18.20 -10.79 11.10
N SER A 88 18.11 -11.30 9.88
CA SER A 88 18.82 -12.52 9.46
C SER A 88 20.35 -12.29 9.41
N ASP A 89 20.80 -11.14 8.92
CA ASP A 89 22.22 -10.75 8.91
C ASP A 89 22.76 -10.62 10.34
N GLN A 90 21.95 -10.08 11.28
CA GLN A 90 22.29 -10.00 12.70
C GLN A 90 22.49 -11.39 13.30
N ALA A 91 21.54 -12.32 13.11
CA ALA A 91 21.68 -13.70 13.57
C ALA A 91 22.97 -14.35 13.04
N SER A 92 23.24 -14.19 11.74
CA SER A 92 24.43 -14.74 11.08
C SER A 92 25.72 -14.14 11.64
N THR A 93 25.76 -12.83 11.87
CA THR A 93 26.93 -12.14 12.42
C THR A 93 27.19 -12.56 13.87
N PHE A 94 26.14 -12.74 14.68
CA PHE A 94 26.26 -13.27 16.03
C PHE A 94 26.76 -14.72 16.04
N ALA A 95 26.26 -15.58 15.15
CA ALA A 95 26.75 -16.95 15.02
C ALA A 95 28.24 -16.99 14.67
N LEU A 96 28.70 -16.12 13.75
CA LEU A 96 30.12 -15.97 13.42
C LEU A 96 30.94 -15.51 14.64
N MET A 97 30.43 -14.57 15.44
CA MET A 97 31.12 -14.14 16.66
C MET A 97 31.27 -15.26 17.69
N VAL A 98 30.26 -16.12 17.85
CA VAL A 98 30.33 -17.31 18.74
C VAL A 98 31.37 -18.31 18.21
N GLN A 99 31.37 -18.59 16.91
CA GLN A 99 32.34 -19.51 16.29
C GLN A 99 33.78 -18.98 16.39
N GLU A 100 33.98 -17.68 16.19
CA GLU A 100 35.32 -17.10 16.36
C GLU A 100 35.79 -17.10 17.81
N PHE A 101 34.86 -17.03 18.77
CA PHE A 101 35.25 -17.22 20.16
C PHE A 101 35.86 -18.61 20.40
N ASP A 102 35.26 -19.67 19.85
CA ASP A 102 35.83 -21.02 19.97
C ASP A 102 37.20 -21.13 19.30
N HIS A 103 37.37 -20.46 18.16
CA HIS A 103 38.65 -20.41 17.47
C HIS A 103 39.74 -19.77 18.36
N VAL A 104 39.45 -18.62 18.97
CA VAL A 104 40.36 -17.96 19.92
C VAL A 104 40.60 -18.82 21.15
N ALA A 105 39.56 -19.44 21.70
CA ALA A 105 39.66 -20.29 22.89
C ALA A 105 40.50 -21.56 22.65
N SER A 106 40.55 -22.07 21.42
CA SER A 106 41.40 -23.21 21.04
C SER A 106 42.89 -22.93 21.28
N GLY A 107 43.30 -21.66 21.21
CA GLY A 107 44.66 -21.20 21.48
C GLY A 107 45.70 -21.71 20.50
N ASP A 108 45.31 -22.00 19.26
CA ASP A 108 46.24 -22.36 18.19
C ASP A 108 47.16 -21.16 17.84
N PRO A 109 48.46 -21.20 18.18
CA PRO A 109 49.37 -20.09 17.94
C PRO A 109 49.65 -19.88 16.45
N GLN A 110 49.34 -20.83 15.57
CA GLN A 110 49.56 -20.71 14.12
C GLN A 110 48.48 -19.89 13.43
N THR A 111 47.30 -19.74 14.02
CA THR A 111 46.16 -19.03 13.43
C THR A 111 45.89 -17.67 14.10
N LEU A 112 46.36 -17.47 15.34
CA LEU A 112 46.22 -16.22 16.10
C LEU A 112 47.41 -15.28 15.89
N SER A 113 47.67 -14.89 14.65
CA SER A 113 48.74 -13.93 14.31
C SER A 113 48.44 -12.52 14.83
N PRO A 114 49.43 -11.61 14.89
CA PRO A 114 49.18 -10.21 15.24
C PRO A 114 48.18 -9.49 14.34
N GLU A 115 47.87 -10.00 13.14
CA GLU A 115 46.85 -9.46 12.23
C GLU A 115 45.45 -10.02 12.53
N TYR A 116 45.35 -11.06 13.35
CA TYR A 116 44.08 -11.74 13.67
C TYR A 116 43.06 -10.80 14.33
N TYR A 117 43.48 -9.74 15.05
CA TYR A 117 42.56 -8.75 15.66
C TYR A 117 41.63 -8.06 14.65
N VAL A 118 41.99 -8.03 13.36
CA VAL A 118 41.19 -7.41 12.31
C VAL A 118 39.83 -8.10 12.19
N LEU A 119 39.77 -9.42 12.35
CA LEU A 119 38.56 -10.21 12.21
C LEU A 119 37.50 -9.91 13.29
N PRO A 120 37.77 -10.06 14.61
CA PRO A 120 36.81 -9.71 15.65
C PRO A 120 36.46 -8.22 15.64
N THR A 121 37.43 -7.33 15.33
CA THR A 121 37.15 -5.89 15.19
C THR A 121 36.16 -5.62 14.05
N SER A 122 36.31 -6.32 12.91
CA SER A 122 35.41 -6.20 11.77
C SER A 122 34.02 -6.77 12.07
N LEU A 123 33.92 -7.90 12.80
CA LEU A 123 32.64 -8.48 13.23
C LEU A 123 31.89 -7.54 14.19
N LEU A 124 32.59 -6.93 15.16
CA LEU A 124 32.00 -5.93 16.06
C LEU A 124 31.52 -4.69 15.30
N LYS A 125 32.31 -4.20 14.34
CA LYS A 125 31.93 -3.07 13.49
C LYS A 125 30.70 -3.41 12.63
N ALA A 126 30.68 -4.59 12.03
CA ALA A 126 29.55 -5.07 11.24
C ALA A 126 28.28 -5.18 12.09
N THR A 127 28.39 -5.73 13.30
CA THR A 127 27.26 -5.83 14.25
C THR A 127 26.69 -4.46 14.60
N ASN A 128 27.54 -3.49 14.94
CA ASN A 128 27.10 -2.13 15.24
C ASN A 128 26.42 -1.47 14.04
N GLN A 129 27.00 -1.63 12.84
CA GLN A 129 26.40 -1.10 11.62
C GLN A 129 25.04 -1.74 11.32
N LEU A 130 24.92 -3.07 11.44
CA LEU A 130 23.65 -3.78 11.27
C LEU A 130 22.58 -3.32 12.26
N ASN A 131 22.96 -3.07 13.53
CA ASN A 131 22.04 -2.53 14.53
C ASN A 131 21.54 -1.13 14.18
N THR A 132 22.43 -0.25 13.72
CA THR A 132 22.05 1.09 13.27
C THR A 132 21.12 1.01 12.06
N GLU A 133 21.51 0.27 11.02
CA GLU A 133 20.71 0.10 9.80
C GLU A 133 19.34 -0.52 10.09
N SER A 134 19.27 -1.54 10.95
CA SER A 134 18.01 -2.17 11.37
C SER A 134 17.07 -1.18 12.06
N ASN A 135 17.59 -0.33 12.96
CA ASN A 135 16.78 0.70 13.63
C ASN A 135 16.30 1.79 12.67
N GLU A 136 17.16 2.23 11.75
CA GLU A 136 16.79 3.20 10.71
C GLU A 136 15.70 2.64 9.79
N LEU A 137 15.85 1.39 9.36
CA LEU A 137 14.84 0.68 8.55
C LEU A 137 13.51 0.58 9.27
N LYS A 138 13.52 0.21 10.56
CA LYS A 138 12.28 0.17 11.35
C LYS A 138 11.54 1.50 11.33
N ILE A 139 12.24 2.61 11.56
CA ILE A 139 11.63 3.96 11.53
C ILE A 139 11.07 4.28 10.15
N LYS A 140 11.80 3.95 9.08
CA LYS A 140 11.33 4.14 7.70
C LYS A 140 10.09 3.32 7.41
N VAL A 141 10.06 2.06 7.84
CA VAL A 141 8.94 1.13 7.64
C VAL A 141 7.70 1.59 8.40
N ASP A 142 7.84 1.97 9.67
CA ASP A 142 6.74 2.51 10.48
C ASP A 142 6.15 3.78 9.81
N THR A 143 7.02 4.66 9.32
CA THR A 143 6.62 5.92 8.66
C THR A 143 5.95 5.66 7.32
N CYS A 144 6.57 4.84 6.46
CA CYS A 144 6.06 4.57 5.11
C CYS A 144 4.77 3.77 5.16
N THR A 145 4.62 2.83 6.10
CA THR A 145 3.41 2.02 6.26
C THR A 145 2.24 2.92 6.63
N ALA A 146 2.40 3.79 7.64
CA ALA A 146 1.36 4.74 8.00
C ALA A 146 0.97 5.67 6.84
N ALA A 147 1.96 6.14 6.07
CA ALA A 147 1.71 6.98 4.90
C ALA A 147 1.01 6.22 3.76
N LEU A 148 1.38 4.97 3.51
CA LEU A 148 0.78 4.10 2.49
C LEU A 148 -0.69 3.82 2.81
N TYR A 149 -1.02 3.48 4.05
CA TYR A 149 -2.40 3.19 4.45
C TYR A 149 -3.31 4.43 4.38
N ARG A 150 -2.78 5.63 4.63
CA ARG A 150 -3.51 6.88 4.35
C ARG A 150 -3.81 7.04 2.87
N LYS A 151 -2.86 6.73 1.99
CA LYS A 151 -3.10 6.73 0.53
C LYS A 151 -4.14 5.69 0.12
N TYR A 152 -4.15 4.51 0.73
CA TYR A 152 -5.20 3.51 0.51
C TYR A 152 -6.57 4.04 0.93
N GLU A 153 -6.66 4.70 2.07
CA GLU A 153 -7.89 5.34 2.53
C GLU A 153 -8.37 6.42 1.55
N GLU A 154 -7.48 7.32 1.11
CA GLU A 154 -7.79 8.36 0.11
C GLU A 154 -8.34 7.76 -1.19
N VAL A 155 -7.69 6.72 -1.72
CA VAL A 155 -8.15 6.00 -2.91
C VAL A 155 -9.52 5.38 -2.63
N ALA A 156 -9.70 4.72 -1.48
CA ALA A 156 -10.95 4.07 -1.12
C ALA A 156 -12.12 5.04 -1.02
N LEU A 157 -11.89 6.24 -0.48
CA LEU A 157 -12.88 7.33 -0.44
C LEU A 157 -13.22 7.80 -1.86
N ALA A 158 -12.20 8.05 -2.68
CA ALA A 158 -12.39 8.50 -4.05
C ALA A 158 -13.09 7.44 -4.93
N THR A 159 -12.85 6.15 -4.67
CA THR A 159 -13.48 5.02 -5.38
C THR A 159 -14.79 4.55 -4.74
N GLY A 160 -15.19 5.08 -3.58
CA GLY A 160 -16.41 4.67 -2.89
C GLY A 160 -16.35 3.22 -2.39
N THR A 161 -15.16 2.74 -2.03
CA THR A 161 -14.89 1.38 -1.55
C THR A 161 -14.43 1.36 -0.09
N TYR A 162 -14.74 2.41 0.66
CA TYR A 162 -14.26 2.62 2.04
C TYR A 162 -14.64 1.47 2.99
N ASP A 163 -15.88 0.97 2.94
CA ASP A 163 -16.30 -0.14 3.81
C ASP A 163 -15.46 -1.41 3.59
N ARG A 164 -15.16 -1.73 2.32
CA ARG A 164 -14.30 -2.88 1.97
C ARG A 164 -12.84 -2.65 2.34
N PHE A 165 -12.36 -1.43 2.23
CA PHE A 165 -11.04 -1.05 2.74
C PHE A 165 -10.96 -1.30 4.25
N LEU A 166 -11.95 -0.85 5.04
CA LEU A 166 -11.98 -1.08 6.48
C LEU A 166 -12.03 -2.56 6.84
N GLU A 167 -12.79 -3.38 6.12
CA GLU A 167 -12.81 -4.83 6.35
C GLU A 167 -11.42 -5.48 6.19
N ILE A 168 -10.72 -5.14 5.10
CA ILE A 168 -9.37 -5.65 4.82
C ILE A 168 -8.38 -5.12 5.88
N GLU A 169 -8.46 -3.83 6.18
CA GLU A 169 -7.55 -3.16 7.10
C GLU A 169 -7.70 -3.68 8.54
N ASN A 170 -8.94 -3.86 9.01
CA ASN A 170 -9.17 -4.42 10.34
C ASN A 170 -8.66 -5.86 10.47
N LYS A 171 -8.81 -6.69 9.42
CA LYS A 171 -8.24 -8.04 9.38
C LYS A 171 -6.71 -7.99 9.44
N ARG A 172 -6.09 -7.07 8.70
CA ARG A 172 -4.63 -6.85 8.74
C ARG A 172 -4.17 -6.46 10.14
N ILE A 173 -4.74 -5.39 10.70
CA ILE A 173 -4.38 -4.86 12.03
C ILE A 173 -4.48 -5.96 13.09
N ALA A 174 -5.58 -6.72 13.10
CA ALA A 174 -5.76 -7.81 14.06
C ALA A 174 -4.67 -8.89 13.94
N THR A 175 -4.29 -9.24 12.71
CA THR A 175 -3.27 -10.25 12.45
C THR A 175 -1.86 -9.74 12.79
N VAL A 176 -1.53 -8.51 12.38
CA VAL A 176 -0.24 -7.86 12.69
C VAL A 176 -0.08 -7.68 14.20
N ASN A 177 -1.10 -7.19 14.91
CA ASN A 177 -1.02 -7.03 16.36
C ASN A 177 -0.75 -8.34 17.08
N LYS A 178 -1.35 -9.45 16.62
CA LYS A 178 -1.07 -10.78 17.16
C LYS A 178 0.41 -11.17 16.97
N LEU A 179 0.98 -10.89 15.81
CA LEU A 179 2.40 -11.16 15.52
C LEU A 179 3.32 -10.26 16.35
N LEU A 180 2.97 -8.99 16.55
CA LEU A 180 3.72 -8.06 17.38
C LEU A 180 3.68 -8.47 18.87
N ASP A 181 2.54 -8.94 19.35
CA ASP A 181 2.41 -9.50 20.71
C ASP A 181 3.29 -10.74 20.89
N GLU A 182 3.34 -11.62 19.88
CA GLU A 182 4.23 -12.78 19.87
C GLU A 182 5.70 -12.35 19.91
N ARG A 183 6.08 -11.36 19.10
CA ARG A 183 7.44 -10.79 19.10
C ARG A 183 7.82 -10.21 20.46
N SER A 184 6.93 -9.45 21.10
CA SER A 184 7.17 -8.93 22.45
C SER A 184 7.37 -10.05 23.48
N ARG A 185 6.60 -11.15 23.37
CA ARG A 185 6.80 -12.33 24.23
C ARG A 185 8.14 -13.01 23.98
N LEU A 186 8.56 -13.14 22.71
CA LEU A 186 9.86 -13.70 22.34
C LEU A 186 11.02 -12.86 22.90
N ALA A 187 10.95 -11.53 22.75
CA ALA A 187 11.95 -10.62 23.31
C ALA A 187 12.03 -10.72 24.84
N ASN A 188 10.88 -10.81 25.52
CA ASN A 188 10.82 -10.99 26.97
C ASN A 188 11.37 -12.35 27.42
N ALA A 189 11.10 -13.43 26.67
CA ALA A 189 11.62 -14.76 26.99
C ALA A 189 13.16 -14.79 26.87
N VAL A 190 13.72 -14.18 25.82
CA VAL A 190 15.17 -14.02 25.67
C VAL A 190 15.76 -13.20 26.81
N ALA A 191 15.13 -12.08 27.18
CA ALA A 191 15.59 -11.23 28.28
C ALA A 191 15.51 -11.91 29.66
N GLN A 192 14.52 -12.77 29.89
CA GLN A 192 14.37 -13.54 31.14
C GLN A 192 15.37 -14.70 31.23
N ASN A 193 15.70 -15.33 30.10
CA ASN A 193 16.68 -16.40 30.02
C ASN A 193 18.12 -15.86 30.05
N ALA A 194 18.33 -14.61 29.63
CA ALA A 194 19.59 -13.90 29.79
C ALA A 194 19.78 -13.47 31.25
N ASN A 195 20.41 -14.31 32.07
CA ASN A 195 20.83 -13.94 33.42
C ASN A 195 21.92 -12.86 33.36
N LEU A 196 21.54 -11.57 33.32
CA LEU A 196 22.43 -10.43 33.17
C LEU A 196 23.63 -10.43 34.16
N PRO A 197 23.43 -10.76 35.46
CA PRO A 197 24.54 -10.99 36.38
C PRO A 197 25.52 -12.09 35.92
N SER A 198 25.02 -13.20 35.37
CA SER A 198 25.85 -14.28 34.81
C SER A 198 26.62 -13.82 33.57
N VAL A 199 25.98 -13.05 32.69
CA VAL A 199 26.62 -12.45 31.49
C VAL A 199 27.77 -11.53 31.91
N MET A 200 27.56 -10.65 32.90
CA MET A 200 28.59 -9.73 33.39
C MET A 200 29.71 -10.44 34.15
N ASP A 201 29.40 -11.49 34.92
CA ASP A 201 30.41 -12.36 35.55
C ASP A 201 31.27 -13.08 34.50
N THR A 202 30.65 -13.56 33.42
CA THR A 202 31.34 -14.19 32.29
C THR A 202 32.28 -13.21 31.59
N LEU A 203 31.80 -11.99 31.29
CA LEU A 203 32.62 -10.93 30.71
C LEU A 203 33.78 -10.52 31.63
N ARG A 204 33.57 -10.54 32.95
CA ARG A 204 34.62 -10.25 33.93
C ARG A 204 35.67 -11.35 33.96
N LYS A 205 35.24 -12.61 33.96
CA LYS A 205 36.12 -13.80 33.91
C LYS A 205 36.89 -13.90 32.59
N SER A 206 36.31 -13.43 31.47
CA SER A 206 37.02 -13.33 30.19
C SER A 206 38.16 -12.31 30.15
N LEU A 207 38.17 -11.38 31.10
CA LEU A 207 39.23 -10.40 31.29
C LEU A 207 40.17 -10.75 32.44
N GLY A 208 39.91 -11.85 33.14
CA GLY A 208 40.66 -12.32 34.30
C GLY A 208 41.71 -13.37 33.97
N PRO A 209 42.66 -13.63 34.87
CA PRO A 209 43.71 -14.64 34.69
C PRO A 209 43.17 -16.07 34.56
N GLU A 210 41.92 -16.33 34.97
CA GLU A 210 41.25 -17.61 34.79
C GLU A 210 41.09 -17.99 33.31
N ALA A 211 40.98 -16.98 32.43
CA ALA A 211 40.88 -17.13 30.97
C ALA A 211 42.13 -17.76 30.33
N GLU A 212 43.27 -17.76 31.01
CA GLU A 212 44.54 -18.27 30.47
C GLU A 212 44.68 -19.79 30.64
N THR A 213 43.85 -20.40 31.50
CA THR A 213 43.87 -21.84 31.78
C THR A 213 43.01 -22.64 30.79
N PRO A 214 43.36 -23.88 30.42
CA PRO A 214 42.53 -24.72 29.55
C PRO A 214 41.12 -25.00 30.11
N GLU A 215 40.99 -25.11 31.43
CA GLU A 215 39.71 -25.30 32.13
C GLU A 215 38.87 -24.01 32.09
N GLY A 216 39.48 -22.85 32.36
CA GLY A 216 38.79 -21.56 32.28
C GLY A 216 38.35 -21.22 30.86
N ARG A 217 39.14 -21.55 29.84
CA ARG A 217 38.74 -21.41 28.42
C ARG A 217 37.54 -22.28 28.06
N ARG A 218 37.48 -23.50 28.58
CA ARG A 218 36.32 -24.40 28.39
C ARG A 218 35.07 -23.90 29.10
N GLU A 219 35.17 -23.44 30.34
CA GLU A 219 34.03 -22.86 31.08
C GLU A 219 33.49 -21.61 30.34
N MET A 220 34.40 -20.79 29.82
CA MET A 220 34.06 -19.56 29.11
C MET A 220 33.41 -19.80 27.75
N SER A 221 33.92 -20.74 26.96
CA SER A 221 33.28 -21.18 25.71
C SER A 221 31.86 -21.67 25.99
N GLY A 222 31.67 -22.52 27.01
CA GLY A 222 30.33 -22.99 27.39
C GLY A 222 29.34 -21.86 27.70
N LYS A 223 29.77 -20.82 28.43
CA LYS A 223 28.92 -19.67 28.77
C LYS A 223 28.67 -18.73 27.59
N ILE A 224 29.64 -18.57 26.69
CA ILE A 224 29.47 -17.77 25.48
C ILE A 224 28.54 -18.46 24.50
N HIS A 225 28.59 -19.78 24.36
CA HIS A 225 27.59 -20.56 23.62
C HIS A 225 26.21 -20.43 24.24
N GLU A 226 26.08 -20.54 25.57
CA GLU A 226 24.80 -20.39 26.25
C GLU A 226 24.11 -19.04 25.92
N ILE A 227 24.86 -17.94 25.95
CA ILE A 227 24.32 -16.61 25.67
C ILE A 227 24.18 -16.36 24.15
N GLY A 228 25.20 -16.80 23.40
CA GLY A 228 25.33 -16.61 21.97
C GLY A 228 24.23 -17.33 21.19
N ASP A 229 24.02 -18.62 21.48
CA ASP A 229 23.00 -19.43 20.82
C ASP A 229 21.59 -18.89 21.09
N ILE A 230 21.30 -18.48 22.33
CA ILE A 230 20.03 -17.83 22.68
C ILE A 230 19.83 -16.53 21.89
N THR A 231 20.91 -15.77 21.70
CA THR A 231 20.88 -14.50 20.94
C THR A 231 20.65 -14.75 19.45
N VAL A 232 21.34 -15.75 18.87
CA VAL A 232 21.18 -16.17 17.47
C VAL A 232 19.74 -16.64 17.24
N GLU A 233 19.25 -17.58 18.05
CA GLU A 233 17.87 -18.10 17.95
C GLU A 233 16.84 -16.96 18.13
N GLY A 234 17.12 -16.01 19.02
CA GLY A 234 16.30 -14.81 19.22
C GLY A 234 16.18 -13.98 17.94
N PHE A 235 17.29 -13.65 17.29
CA PHE A 235 17.29 -12.88 16.04
C PHE A 235 16.64 -13.65 14.88
N GLU A 236 16.85 -14.97 14.78
CA GLU A 236 16.18 -15.80 13.78
C GLU A 236 14.66 -15.79 13.94
N LYS A 237 14.17 -15.95 15.17
CA LYS A 237 12.73 -15.89 15.46
C LYS A 237 12.15 -14.50 15.19
N ILE A 238 12.89 -13.42 15.49
CA ILE A 238 12.48 -12.06 15.15
C ILE A 238 12.44 -11.86 13.63
N SER A 239 13.45 -12.33 12.90
CA SER A 239 13.50 -12.24 11.44
C SER A 239 12.31 -12.97 10.81
N LYS A 240 12.00 -14.18 11.27
CA LYS A 240 10.83 -14.93 10.81
C LYS A 240 9.52 -14.21 11.12
N ASN A 241 9.37 -13.67 12.32
CA ASN A 241 8.18 -12.91 12.70
C ASN A 241 7.99 -11.65 11.83
N GLU A 242 9.06 -10.91 11.54
CA GLU A 242 9.03 -9.75 10.64
C GLU A 242 8.69 -10.15 9.19
N GLN A 243 9.16 -11.31 8.74
CA GLN A 243 8.77 -11.88 7.45
C GLN A 243 7.27 -12.25 7.43
N ASP A 244 6.73 -12.81 8.51
CA ASP A 244 5.30 -13.10 8.62
C ASP A 244 4.46 -11.82 8.59
N VAL A 245 4.91 -10.75 9.27
CA VAL A 245 4.28 -9.42 9.20
C VAL A 245 4.30 -8.88 7.76
N TYR A 246 5.45 -8.97 7.09
CA TYR A 246 5.60 -8.57 5.68
C TYR A 246 4.61 -9.31 4.77
N ASN A 247 4.44 -10.61 4.95
CA ASN A 247 3.52 -11.42 4.15
C ASN A 247 2.05 -11.01 4.37
N VAL A 248 1.65 -10.77 5.61
CA VAL A 248 0.29 -10.29 5.95
C VAL A 248 0.01 -8.94 5.29
N ASP A 249 0.98 -8.03 5.39
CA ASP A 249 0.92 -6.71 4.78
C ASP A 249 0.83 -6.80 3.25
N LEU A 250 1.61 -7.67 2.61
CA LEU A 250 1.59 -7.89 1.15
C LEU A 250 0.26 -8.51 0.68
N GLU A 251 -0.33 -9.40 1.48
CA GLU A 251 -1.65 -9.97 1.20
C GLU A 251 -2.73 -8.89 1.23
N ALA A 252 -2.69 -8.00 2.23
CA ALA A 252 -3.60 -6.87 2.35
C ALA A 252 -3.43 -5.88 1.19
N ASP A 253 -2.20 -5.49 0.85
CA ASP A 253 -1.87 -4.66 -0.30
C ASP A 253 -2.46 -5.22 -1.59
N THR A 254 -2.28 -6.53 -1.83
CA THR A 254 -2.77 -7.20 -3.04
C THR A 254 -4.29 -7.15 -3.13
N GLN A 255 -4.99 -7.36 -2.00
CA GLN A 255 -6.45 -7.24 -1.94
C GLN A 255 -6.91 -5.81 -2.22
N LEU A 256 -6.29 -4.81 -1.57
CA LEU A 256 -6.62 -3.40 -1.74
C LEU A 256 -6.35 -2.91 -3.17
N ILE A 257 -5.19 -3.22 -3.72
CA ILE A 257 -4.83 -2.87 -5.10
C ILE A 257 -5.81 -3.50 -6.09
N SER A 258 -6.19 -4.77 -5.90
CA SER A 258 -7.16 -5.44 -6.75
C SER A 258 -8.54 -4.78 -6.65
N LEU A 259 -8.99 -4.47 -5.43
CA LEU A 259 -10.24 -3.76 -5.17
C LEU A 259 -10.26 -2.41 -5.91
N PHE A 260 -9.21 -1.60 -5.75
CA PHE A 260 -9.12 -0.28 -6.36
C PHE A 260 -8.98 -0.36 -7.88
N ALA A 261 -8.15 -1.26 -8.40
CA ALA A 261 -7.97 -1.45 -9.84
C ALA A 261 -9.27 -1.85 -10.53
N ASN A 262 -10.03 -2.77 -9.91
CA ASN A 262 -11.34 -3.18 -10.42
C ASN A 262 -12.33 -2.02 -10.43
N GLU A 263 -12.37 -1.20 -9.38
CA GLU A 263 -13.30 -0.09 -9.30
C GLU A 263 -12.93 1.04 -10.28
N VAL A 264 -11.65 1.37 -10.38
CA VAL A 264 -11.13 2.28 -11.40
C VAL A 264 -11.51 1.76 -12.79
N SER A 265 -11.19 0.50 -13.13
CA SER A 265 -11.52 -0.09 -14.42
C SER A 265 -13.03 -0.09 -14.71
N ARG A 266 -13.87 -0.40 -13.71
CA ARG A 266 -15.33 -0.39 -13.82
C ARG A 266 -15.86 1.00 -14.15
N ARG A 267 -15.37 2.04 -13.48
CA ARG A 267 -15.73 3.44 -13.77
C ARG A 267 -15.31 3.86 -15.18
N TYR A 268 -14.15 3.40 -15.65
CA TYR A 268 -13.72 3.59 -17.04
C TYR A 268 -14.64 2.85 -18.05
N LYS A 269 -14.99 1.58 -17.80
CA LYS A 269 -15.84 0.76 -18.71
C LYS A 269 -17.30 1.17 -18.74
N ARG A 270 -17.94 1.39 -17.58
CA ARG A 270 -19.38 1.73 -17.50
C ARG A 270 -19.70 3.01 -18.27
N ASN A 271 -18.78 3.97 -18.24
CA ASN A 271 -18.93 5.21 -18.97
C ASN A 271 -18.55 5.10 -20.46
N LEU A 272 -17.76 4.10 -20.86
CA LEU A 272 -17.51 3.75 -22.27
C LEU A 272 -18.74 3.09 -22.90
N PHE A 273 -19.40 2.19 -22.16
CA PHE A 273 -20.66 1.60 -22.60
C PHE A 273 -21.80 2.63 -22.65
N SER A 274 -21.92 3.52 -21.68
CA SER A 274 -22.88 4.63 -21.79
C SER A 274 -22.56 5.61 -22.93
N MET A 275 -21.31 5.66 -23.40
CA MET A 275 -20.87 6.47 -24.54
C MET A 275 -21.20 5.81 -25.88
N ILE A 276 -21.18 4.47 -25.96
CA ILE A 276 -21.51 3.72 -27.18
C ILE A 276 -23.02 3.52 -27.33
N PHE A 277 -23.75 3.29 -26.23
CA PHE A 277 -25.20 3.00 -26.25
C PHE A 277 -26.09 4.25 -26.08
N ARG A 278 -25.52 5.46 -26.13
CA ARG A 278 -26.24 6.74 -26.17
C ARG A 278 -26.07 7.45 -27.54
N ASN A 279 -25.88 6.67 -28.59
CA ASN A 279 -26.06 7.07 -29.99
C ASN A 279 -27.36 6.45 -30.52
#